data_AF-A0A316NZ14-F1
#
_entry.id   AF-A0A316NZ14-F1
#
_cell.length_a   1.000
_cell.length_b   1.000
_cell.length_c   1.000
_cell.angle_alpha   90.00
_cell.angle_beta   90.00
_cell.angle_gamma   90.00
#
_symmetry.space_group_name_H-M   'P 1'
#
loop_
_entity.id
_entity.type
_entity.pdbx_description
1 polymer ?
#
loop_
_entity_poly.entity_id
_entity_poly.type
_entity_poly.pdbx_seq_one_letter_code
_entity_poly.pdbx_strand_id
1 'polypeptide(L)'
;MTPEEFLALDAPEAADILNKLVAEGKSKDEAMAEEGVTQADLMKAQIFWVKDKFIARAWGGYTSTKRTGNEAGDSIEGVGGSDPSKGYAGI
;
A
#
# COMPACT_ATOMS: atom_id res chain seq x y z
N MET A 1 -13.64 11.38 16.16
CA MET A 1 -13.29 10.07 16.78
C MET A 1 -11.95 10.20 17.48
N THR A 2 -11.48 9.19 18.22
CA THR A 2 -10.06 9.20 18.63
C THR A 2 -9.17 8.72 17.48
N PRO A 3 -7.88 9.11 17.43
CA PRO A 3 -6.96 8.62 16.40
C PRO A 3 -6.79 7.09 16.41
N GLU A 4 -6.95 6.47 17.59
CA GLU A 4 -6.90 5.02 17.75
C GLU A 4 -8.12 4.34 17.12
N GLU A 5 -9.31 4.93 17.24
CA GLU A 5 -10.52 4.47 16.56
C GLU A 5 -10.38 4.61 15.05
N PHE A 6 -9.81 5.72 14.56
CA PHE A 6 -9.57 5.94 13.12
C PHE A 6 -8.65 4.87 12.53
N LEU A 7 -7.58 4.53 13.24
CA LEU A 7 -6.61 3.52 12.80
C LEU A 7 -7.14 2.08 12.90
N ALA A 8 -8.21 1.85 13.65
CA ALA A 8 -8.89 0.57 13.71
C ALA A 8 -9.91 0.38 12.58
N LEU A 9 -10.28 1.45 11.85
CA LEU A 9 -11.18 1.36 10.70
C LEU A 9 -10.50 0.70 9.50
N ASP A 10 -11.30 0.10 8.62
CA ASP A 10 -10.80 -0.38 7.35
C ASP A 10 -10.31 0.83 6.52
N ALA A 11 -9.18 0.65 5.82
CA ALA A 11 -8.56 1.70 5.00
C ALA A 11 -9.54 2.46 4.09
N PRO A 12 -10.47 1.81 3.34
CA PRO A 12 -11.50 2.51 2.54
C PRO A 12 -12.45 3.37 3.39
N GLU A 13 -12.89 2.90 4.56
CA GLU A 13 -13.81 3.66 5.43
C GLU A 13 -13.12 4.92 5.98
N ALA A 14 -11.87 4.77 6.44
CA ALA A 14 -11.03 5.87 6.89
C ALA A 14 -10.75 6.88 5.77
N ALA A 15 -10.49 6.41 4.54
CA ALA A 15 -10.32 7.29 3.39
C ALA A 15 -11.61 8.06 3.03
N ASP A 16 -12.78 7.42 3.13
CA ASP A 16 -14.07 8.06 2.89
C ASP A 16 -14.39 9.16 3.91
N ILE A 17 -14.03 8.96 5.19
CA ILE A 17 -14.17 9.99 6.23
C ILE A 17 -13.33 11.21 5.88
N LEU A 18 -12.05 11.02 5.55
CA LEU A 18 -11.17 12.12 5.18
C LEU A 18 -11.62 12.82 3.89
N ASN A 19 -12.16 12.07 2.92
CA ASN A 19 -12.72 12.65 1.70
C ASN A 19 -13.98 13.49 1.94
N LYS A 20 -14.81 13.16 2.94
CA LYS A 20 -15.96 14.00 3.32
C LYS A 20 -15.48 15.36 3.80
N LEU A 21 -14.43 15.39 4.62
CA LEU A 21 -13.82 16.64 5.10
C LEU A 21 -13.29 17.49 3.95
N VAL A 22 -12.64 16.86 2.97
CA VAL A 22 -12.16 17.53 1.77
C VAL A 22 -13.33 18.07 0.92
N ALA A 23 -14.43 17.32 0.83
CA ALA A 23 -15.63 17.76 0.14
C ALA A 23 -16.33 18.96 0.84
N GLU A 24 -16.15 19.11 2.15
CA GLU A 24 -16.57 20.30 2.91
C GLU A 24 -15.68 21.52 2.65
N GLY A 25 -14.61 21.38 1.87
CA GLY A 25 -13.69 22.45 1.50
C GLY A 25 -12.40 22.50 2.33
N LYS A 26 -12.16 21.50 3.19
CA LYS A 26 -10.93 21.41 3.99
C LYS A 26 -9.76 20.95 3.11
N SER A 27 -8.58 21.48 3.38
CA SER A 27 -7.35 20.99 2.77
C SER A 27 -6.93 19.63 3.36
N LYS A 28 -6.00 18.94 2.69
CA LYS A 28 -5.42 17.66 3.14
C LYS A 28 -4.95 17.73 4.60
N ASP A 29 -4.20 18.78 4.95
CA ASP A 29 -3.61 18.92 6.28
C ASP A 29 -4.67 19.25 7.35
N GLU A 30 -5.73 19.99 6.99
CA GLU A 30 -6.87 20.24 7.88
C GLU A 30 -7.70 18.97 8.12
N ALA A 31 -7.96 18.18 7.08
CA ALA A 31 -8.67 16.90 7.21
C ALA A 31 -7.92 15.91 8.11
N MET A 32 -6.59 15.84 7.98
CA MET A 32 -5.76 15.01 8.86
C MET A 32 -5.73 15.53 10.30
N ALA A 33 -5.64 16.86 10.48
CA ALA A 33 -5.62 17.48 11.81
C ALA A 33 -6.94 17.30 12.57
N GLU A 34 -8.08 17.32 11.87
CA GLU A 34 -9.41 17.12 12.47
C GLU A 34 -9.59 15.71 13.04
N GLU A 35 -9.11 14.70 12.32
CA GLU A 35 -9.11 13.31 12.78
C GLU A 35 -7.93 12.98 13.71
N GLY A 36 -7.04 13.96 13.95
CA GLY A 36 -5.87 13.81 14.80
C GLY A 36 -4.85 12.78 14.29
N VAL A 37 -4.81 12.56 12.97
CA VAL A 37 -3.95 11.57 12.33
C VAL A 37 -2.75 12.22 11.67
N THR A 38 -1.60 11.55 11.72
CA THR A 38 -0.40 12.00 11.01
C THR A 38 -0.27 11.31 9.66
N GLN A 39 0.59 11.86 8.79
CA GLN A 39 0.96 11.20 7.54
C GLN A 39 1.53 9.78 7.78
N ALA A 40 2.25 9.56 8.88
CA ALA A 40 2.79 8.25 9.23
C ALA A 40 1.68 7.23 9.56
N ASP A 41 0.60 7.71 10.16
CA ASP A 41 -0.56 6.88 10.52
C ASP A 41 -1.37 6.50 9.28
N LEU A 42 -1.56 7.43 8.35
CA LEU A 42 -2.13 7.11 7.03
C LEU A 42 -1.31 6.09 6.25
N MET A 43 0.02 6.18 6.31
CA MET A 43 0.90 5.20 5.66
C MET A 43 0.76 3.80 6.27
N LYS A 44 0.61 3.69 7.60
CA LYS A 44 0.33 2.41 8.27
C LYS A 44 -1.05 1.86 7.88
N ALA A 45 -2.05 2.73 7.79
CA ALA A 45 -3.40 2.41 7.34
C ALA A 45 -3.52 2.19 5.82
N GLN A 46 -2.42 2.28 5.06
CA GLN A 46 -2.40 2.15 3.59
C GLN A 46 -3.32 3.15 2.85
N ILE A 47 -3.43 4.37 3.38
CA ILE A 47 -4.20 5.48 2.81
C ILE A 47 -3.24 6.51 2.19
N PHE A 48 -3.53 6.93 0.96
CA PHE A 48 -2.68 7.82 0.17
C PHE A 48 -3.46 9.02 -0.36
N TRP A 49 -2.80 10.17 -0.47
CA TRP A 49 -3.35 11.34 -1.13
C TRP A 49 -3.00 11.33 -2.62
N VAL A 50 -4.01 11.30 -3.50
CA VAL A 50 -3.83 11.26 -4.96
C VAL A 50 -4.84 12.18 -5.64
N LYS A 51 -4.35 13.17 -6.40
CA LYS A 51 -5.20 14.11 -7.17
C LYS A 51 -6.36 14.66 -6.35
N ASP A 52 -6.01 15.22 -5.19
CA ASP A 52 -6.93 15.91 -4.28
C ASP A 52 -7.97 15.04 -3.58
N LYS A 53 -7.67 13.76 -3.40
CA LYS A 53 -8.49 12.83 -2.61
C LYS A 53 -7.65 11.78 -1.90
N PHE A 54 -8.15 11.31 -0.77
CA PHE A 54 -7.63 10.14 -0.08
C PHE A 54 -8.11 8.87 -0.78
N ILE A 55 -7.20 7.95 -1.02
CA ILE A 55 -7.49 6.63 -1.57
C ILE A 55 -6.90 5.58 -0.65
N ALA A 56 -7.70 4.59 -0.29
CA ALA A 56 -7.18 3.36 0.28
C ALA A 56 -6.52 2.57 -0.85
N ARG A 57 -5.23 2.28 -0.71
CA ARG A 57 -4.51 1.42 -1.65
C ARG A 57 -3.95 0.26 -0.85
N ALA A 58 -4.71 -0.84 -0.83
CA ALA A 58 -4.11 -2.12 -0.52
C ALA A 58 -2.91 -2.25 -1.48
N TRP A 59 -1.69 -2.21 -0.93
CA TRP A 59 -0.58 -2.80 -1.64
C TRP A 59 -0.98 -4.26 -1.75
N GLY A 60 -1.64 -4.63 -2.85
CA GLY A 60 -1.88 -6.01 -3.21
C GLY A 60 -0.56 -6.69 -2.95
N GLY A 61 -0.54 -7.57 -1.94
CA GLY A 61 0.69 -7.92 -1.28
C GLY A 61 1.73 -8.33 -2.31
N TYR A 62 3.01 -8.17 -1.97
CA TYR A 62 4.03 -9.02 -2.57
C TYR A 62 3.79 -10.53 -2.29
N THR A 63 2.59 -10.96 -1.88
CA THR A 63 2.02 -12.27 -2.21
C THR A 63 1.49 -12.23 -3.66
N SER A 64 2.42 -12.07 -4.60
CA SER A 64 2.27 -12.79 -5.85
C SER A 64 2.84 -14.18 -5.61
N THR A 65 1.99 -15.12 -5.20
CA THR A 65 2.27 -16.56 -5.44
C THR A 65 2.01 -16.92 -6.90
N LYS A 66 2.04 -15.96 -7.84
CA LYS A 66 2.45 -16.35 -9.19
C LYS A 66 3.93 -16.71 -9.12
N ARG A 67 4.18 -18.02 -9.01
CA ARG A 67 5.42 -18.64 -9.49
C ARG A 67 5.74 -17.95 -10.81
N THR A 68 6.92 -17.37 -10.94
CA THR A 68 7.31 -16.49 -12.04
C THR A 68 7.34 -17.19 -13.42
N GLY A 69 6.87 -18.45 -13.49
CA GLY A 69 6.89 -19.27 -14.69
C GLY A 69 8.29 -19.76 -15.07
N ASN A 70 9.34 -19.32 -14.37
CA ASN A 70 10.72 -19.70 -14.69
C ASN A 70 11.13 -21.08 -14.16
N GLU A 71 10.18 -21.84 -13.61
CA GLU A 71 10.42 -23.16 -13.02
C GLU A 71 10.05 -24.30 -13.98
N ALA A 72 9.71 -23.99 -15.24
CA ALA A 72 9.49 -25.00 -16.28
C ALA A 72 10.83 -25.68 -16.62
N GLY A 73 11.21 -26.68 -15.81
CA GLY A 73 12.43 -27.46 -15.95
C GLY A 73 13.34 -27.46 -14.72
N ASP A 74 12.98 -26.78 -13.63
CA ASP A 74 13.82 -26.74 -12.43
C ASP A 74 13.49 -27.94 -11.52
N SER A 75 14.35 -28.95 -11.56
CA SER A 75 14.23 -30.17 -10.75
C SER A 75 14.85 -30.03 -9.35
N ILE A 76 15.26 -28.82 -8.96
CA ILE A 76 15.96 -28.56 -7.70
C ILE A 76 15.00 -27.90 -6.70
N GLU A 77 14.71 -28.60 -5.62
CA GLU A 77 14.07 -28.00 -4.44
C GLU A 77 15.03 -26.99 -3.80
N GLY A 78 14.69 -25.70 -3.91
CA GLY A 78 15.29 -24.64 -3.10
C GLY A 78 16.32 -23.79 -3.83
N VAL A 79 16.09 -22.47 -3.75
CA VAL A 79 16.94 -21.34 -4.16
C VAL A 79 17.52 -21.46 -5.58
N GLY A 80 16.82 -20.82 -6.53
CA GLY A 80 17.22 -20.73 -7.93
C GLY A 80 18.73 -20.50 -8.09
N GLY A 81 19.34 -21.36 -8.92
CA GLY A 81 20.76 -21.39 -9.25
C GLY A 81 21.21 -20.16 -10.05
N SER A 82 21.03 -18.97 -9.49
CA SER A 82 21.67 -17.75 -9.96
C SER A 82 23.13 -17.82 -9.53
N ASP A 83 23.95 -18.48 -10.34
CA ASP A 83 25.40 -18.35 -10.26
C ASP A 83 25.77 -16.97 -10.83
N PRO A 84 26.19 -16.00 -10.00
CA PRO A 84 26.51 -14.64 -10.45
C PRO A 84 27.74 -14.59 -11.36
N SER A 85 28.47 -15.70 -11.55
CA SER A 85 29.60 -15.77 -12.49
C SER A 85 29.20 -15.97 -13.96
N LYS A 86 27.95 -16.37 -14.22
CA LYS A 86 27.42 -16.52 -15.58
C LYS A 86 26.53 -15.32 -15.90
N GLY A 87 27.15 -14.29 -16.49
CA GLY A 87 26.47 -13.05 -16.87
C GLY A 87 25.22 -13.28 -17.73
N TYR A 88 24.28 -12.33 -17.66
CA TYR A 88 23.02 -12.32 -18.39
C TYR A 88 23.25 -12.54 -19.90
N ALA A 89 22.84 -13.69 -20.42
CA ALA A 89 22.62 -13.88 -21.84
C ALA A 89 21.21 -13.35 -22.16
N GLY A 90 21.15 -12.07 -22.55
CA GLY A 90 19.93 -11.43 -22.99
C GLY A 90 19.33 -12.13 -24.21
N ILE A 91 18.00 -12.23 -24.22
CA ILE A 91 17.20 -12.43 -25.43
C ILE A 91 16.89 -11.06 -26.02
#